data_AF-H6N4E3-F1
#
_entry.id   AF-H6N4E3-F1
#
_cell.length_a   1.000
_cell.length_b   1.000
_cell.length_c   1.000
_cell.angle_alpha   90.00
_cell.angle_beta   90.00
_cell.angle_gamma   90.00
#
_symmetry.space_group_name_H-M   'P 1'
#
loop_
_entity.id
_entity.type
_entity.pdbx_description
1 polymer ?
#
loop_
_entity_poly.entity_id
_entity_poly.type
_entity_poly.pdbx_seq_one_letter_code
_entity_poly.pdbx_strand_id
1 'polypeptide(L)'
;MTASRRWGALCVLAVIATTCGCDTSTPPSRMSASSVQRESLRLDPRECARTPPTGAIDRVAYDLRFTRGRMLVAVSPSGGTGRCYSFAKSGNASPEVPPDSLLFTFSGPGTDGAQLEFLAGDLTGGGPPPVAGTPTPGPLTGPITALVGVSVDGVYRSSATCRLTVTAMSSTLAAGHFTCPEATASTANPFSPNDEGPFEDSSAPAMPSDSDTATLSGWFELTP
;
A
#
# COMPACT_ATOMS: atom_id res chain seq x y z
N MET A 1 23.61 -13.59 60.65
CA MET A 1 23.53 -12.48 61.62
C MET A 1 22.67 -11.41 60.99
N THR A 2 21.37 -11.39 61.28
CA THR A 2 20.68 -10.44 62.20
C THR A 2 20.65 -9.02 61.62
N ALA A 3 19.55 -8.27 61.52
CA ALA A 3 18.21 -8.43 62.06
C ALA A 3 17.21 -7.51 61.32
N SER A 4 15.97 -7.97 61.39
CA SER A 4 14.67 -7.34 61.19
C SER A 4 14.35 -6.13 62.11
N ARG A 5 13.35 -5.32 61.69
CA ARG A 5 12.17 -4.76 62.44
C ARG A 5 11.95 -3.26 62.12
N ARG A 6 10.81 -2.83 61.56
CA ARG A 6 9.38 -2.81 61.99
C ARG A 6 9.00 -1.48 62.66
N TRP A 7 7.78 -1.01 62.37
CA TRP A 7 6.83 -0.11 63.09
C TRP A 7 6.35 1.03 62.19
N GLY A 8 5.07 1.37 62.04
CA GLY A 8 3.84 0.83 62.64
C GLY A 8 2.71 1.89 62.59
N ALA A 9 1.47 1.42 62.38
CA ALA A 9 0.22 1.88 63.02
C ALA A 9 -0.33 3.30 62.68
N LEU A 10 -1.64 3.63 62.69
CA LEU A 10 -2.92 2.94 62.84
C LEU A 10 -4.05 3.97 62.51
N CYS A 11 -5.21 3.48 62.04
CA CYS A 11 -6.60 3.95 62.26
C CYS A 11 -7.02 5.40 61.84
N VAL A 12 -8.22 5.63 61.29
CA VAL A 12 -9.53 5.52 61.96
C VAL A 12 -10.66 5.22 60.96
N LEU A 13 -11.58 4.35 61.39
CA LEU A 13 -12.89 4.04 60.78
C LEU A 13 -13.89 5.20 60.92
N ALA A 14 -14.80 5.33 59.96
CA ALA A 14 -16.17 5.75 60.20
C ALA A 14 -17.14 4.90 59.36
N VAL A 15 -18.08 4.27 60.06
CA VAL A 15 -19.18 3.41 59.58
C VAL A 15 -20.45 4.27 59.43
N ILE A 16 -21.49 3.71 58.78
CA ILE A 16 -22.95 4.00 58.77
C ILE A 16 -23.38 4.30 57.30
N ALA A 17 -24.40 3.69 56.67
CA ALA A 17 -25.41 2.70 57.02
C ALA A 17 -25.92 2.00 55.74
N THR A 18 -26.53 0.84 55.97
CA THR A 18 -27.31 -0.04 55.09
C THR A 18 -28.54 0.62 54.43
N THR A 19 -28.71 0.38 53.12
CA THR A 19 -30.02 0.11 52.51
C THR A 19 -29.90 -1.04 51.51
N CYS A 20 -30.76 -2.03 51.68
CA CYS A 20 -30.90 -3.23 50.86
C CYS A 20 -31.60 -2.86 49.54
N GLY A 21 -31.01 -3.22 48.41
CA GLY A 21 -31.61 -3.13 47.09
C GLY A 21 -31.04 -4.24 46.22
N CYS A 22 -31.75 -5.36 46.13
CA CYS A 22 -31.49 -6.38 45.14
C CYS A 22 -31.85 -5.80 43.78
N ASP A 23 -30.91 -5.68 42.86
CA ASP A 23 -31.21 -5.76 41.42
C ASP A 23 -29.95 -6.08 40.62
N THR A 24 -29.94 -7.29 40.10
CA THR A 24 -29.35 -7.72 38.82
C THR A 24 -27.96 -7.18 38.47
N SER A 25 -26.92 -7.96 38.79
CA SER A 25 -25.58 -7.81 38.24
C SER A 25 -25.61 -7.90 36.71
N THR A 26 -25.71 -6.75 36.05
CA THR A 26 -25.44 -6.59 34.62
C THR A 26 -24.03 -7.12 34.35
N PRO A 27 -23.84 -8.14 33.49
CA PRO A 27 -22.50 -8.53 33.07
C PRO A 27 -21.85 -7.31 32.40
N PRO A 28 -20.52 -7.10 32.54
CA PRO A 28 -19.87 -5.97 31.89
C PRO A 28 -20.24 -6.01 30.41
N SER A 29 -20.88 -4.93 29.94
CA SER A 29 -21.16 -4.71 28.54
C SER A 29 -19.93 -5.12 27.77
N ARG A 30 -20.05 -6.15 26.93
CA ARG A 30 -19.12 -6.36 25.84
C ARG A 30 -19.02 -4.99 25.20
N MET A 31 -17.86 -4.35 25.34
CA MET A 31 -17.45 -3.39 24.34
C MET A 31 -17.54 -4.20 23.05
N SER A 32 -18.61 -3.96 22.28
CA SER A 32 -18.59 -4.18 20.86
C SER A 32 -17.40 -3.36 20.42
N ALA A 33 -16.24 -4.01 20.32
CA ALA A 33 -15.22 -3.61 19.39
C ALA A 33 -16.00 -3.60 18.08
N SER A 34 -16.47 -2.43 17.67
CA SER A 34 -16.77 -2.18 16.28
C SER A 34 -15.49 -2.55 15.57
N SER A 35 -15.42 -3.78 15.08
CA SER A 35 -14.58 -4.13 13.97
C SER A 35 -15.08 -3.24 12.84
N VAL A 36 -14.60 -2.00 12.83
CA VAL A 36 -14.42 -1.27 11.60
C VAL A 36 -13.38 -2.10 10.87
N GLN A 37 -13.84 -3.18 10.22
CA GLN A 37 -13.19 -3.72 9.05
C GLN A 37 -13.09 -2.52 8.14
N ARG A 38 -11.95 -1.84 8.19
CA ARG A 38 -11.46 -1.13 7.02
C ARG A 38 -11.37 -2.27 6.01
N GLU A 39 -12.30 -2.35 5.08
CA GLU A 39 -11.96 -2.76 3.71
C GLU A 39 -11.02 -1.67 3.18
N SER A 40 -10.13 -2.00 2.23
CA SER A 40 -9.57 -0.95 1.36
C SER A 40 -10.71 0.01 0.99
N LEU A 41 -10.55 1.31 1.24
CA LEU A 41 -11.68 2.23 1.17
C LEU A 41 -12.21 2.21 -0.26
N ARG A 42 -13.36 1.55 -0.46
CA ARG A 42 -14.02 1.50 -1.76
C ARG A 42 -14.51 2.90 -2.08
N LEU A 43 -14.04 3.43 -3.20
CA LEU A 43 -14.36 4.77 -3.66
C LEU A 43 -15.31 4.74 -4.85
N ASP A 44 -15.88 5.90 -5.17
CA ASP A 44 -16.54 6.11 -6.45
C ASP A 44 -15.55 5.81 -7.59
N PRO A 45 -15.93 5.06 -8.64
CA PRO A 45 -15.06 4.75 -9.77
C PRO A 45 -14.39 5.97 -10.41
N ARG A 46 -15.02 7.14 -10.34
CA ARG A 46 -14.48 8.40 -10.89
C ARG A 46 -13.25 8.89 -10.14
N GLU A 47 -13.07 8.53 -8.87
CA GLU A 47 -11.89 8.93 -8.11
C GLU A 47 -10.60 8.36 -8.70
N CYS A 48 -10.64 7.13 -9.21
CA CYS A 48 -9.51 6.49 -9.89
C CYS A 48 -9.22 7.08 -11.28
N ALA A 49 -10.17 7.80 -11.87
CA ALA A 49 -10.03 8.45 -13.18
C ALA A 49 -9.57 9.92 -13.08
N ARG A 50 -9.35 10.44 -11.87
CA ARG A 50 -8.89 11.81 -11.67
C ARG A 50 -7.47 12.00 -12.17
N THR A 51 -7.15 13.21 -12.60
CA THR A 51 -5.80 13.60 -12.97
C THR A 51 -4.94 13.75 -11.70
N PRO A 52 -3.77 13.08 -11.62
CA PRO A 52 -2.84 13.28 -10.53
C PRO A 52 -2.27 14.71 -10.54
N PRO A 53 -1.72 15.19 -9.40
CA PRO A 53 -0.99 16.45 -9.39
C PRO A 53 0.21 16.42 -10.33
N THR A 54 0.58 17.60 -10.81
CA THR A 54 1.71 17.81 -11.71
C THR A 54 2.80 18.61 -11.00
N GLY A 55 4.06 18.41 -11.40
CA GLY A 55 5.19 19.07 -10.78
C GLY A 55 6.47 18.91 -11.59
N ALA A 56 7.60 19.27 -10.98
CA ALA A 56 8.91 19.05 -11.58
C ALA A 56 9.18 17.54 -11.76
N ILE A 57 9.89 17.19 -12.83
CA ILE A 57 10.40 15.85 -13.10
C ILE A 57 11.92 15.97 -13.12
N ASP A 58 12.51 15.79 -11.94
CA ASP A 58 13.92 15.64 -11.74
C ASP A 58 14.29 14.23 -12.23
N ARG A 59 15.06 14.16 -13.32
CA ARG A 59 15.47 12.88 -13.94
C ARG A 59 16.63 12.21 -13.19
N VAL A 60 16.70 12.48 -11.89
CA VAL A 60 17.63 11.86 -10.95
C VAL A 60 16.80 10.96 -10.05
N ALA A 61 17.08 9.65 -10.09
CA ALA A 61 16.37 8.64 -9.32
C ALA A 61 17.06 8.33 -7.99
N TYR A 62 17.81 9.30 -7.44
CA TYR A 62 18.57 9.15 -6.20
C TYR A 62 18.16 10.22 -5.18
N ASP A 63 18.40 9.93 -3.90
CA ASP A 63 18.03 10.77 -2.75
C ASP A 63 16.52 11.06 -2.66
N LEU A 64 15.69 10.18 -3.22
CA LEU A 64 14.23 10.30 -3.14
C LEU A 64 13.74 9.79 -1.79
N ARG A 65 12.87 10.54 -1.12
CA ARG A 65 12.24 10.12 0.15
C ARG A 65 10.77 10.54 0.22
N PHE A 66 9.89 9.56 0.38
CA PHE A 66 8.45 9.77 0.49
C PHE A 66 7.87 8.97 1.67
N THR A 67 7.41 9.67 2.71
CA THR A 67 6.76 9.01 3.86
C THR A 67 5.24 9.04 3.81
N ARG A 68 4.67 9.86 2.93
CA ARG A 68 3.22 10.06 2.83
C ARG A 68 2.74 9.93 1.41
N GLY A 69 1.43 9.77 1.28
CA GLY A 69 0.75 9.72 0.00
C GLY A 69 -0.20 8.55 -0.10
N ARG A 70 -0.67 8.31 -1.32
CA ARG A 70 -1.64 7.29 -1.63
C ARG A 70 -1.54 6.82 -3.07
N MET A 71 -2.09 5.65 -3.30
CA MET A 71 -2.38 5.11 -4.62
C MET A 71 -3.87 4.81 -4.70
N LEU A 72 -4.48 5.20 -5.82
CA LEU A 72 -5.83 4.80 -6.17
C LEU A 72 -5.75 3.82 -7.33
N VAL A 73 -6.45 2.69 -7.23
CA VAL A 73 -6.44 1.63 -8.24
C VAL A 73 -7.88 1.23 -8.57
N ALA A 74 -8.25 1.40 -9.83
CA ALA A 74 -9.42 0.77 -10.40
C ALA A 74 -9.05 -0.65 -10.83
N VAL A 75 -9.77 -1.64 -10.29
CA VAL A 75 -9.65 -3.04 -10.67
C VAL A 75 -10.93 -3.43 -11.40
N SER A 76 -10.82 -3.78 -12.68
CA SER A 76 -11.96 -4.25 -13.48
C SER A 76 -11.70 -5.68 -13.96
N PRO A 77 -12.20 -6.69 -13.24
CA PRO A 77 -12.12 -8.09 -13.65
C PRO A 77 -12.78 -8.28 -15.02
N SER A 78 -12.28 -9.22 -15.81
CA SER A 78 -12.90 -9.58 -17.08
C SER A 78 -14.34 -10.06 -16.86
N GLY A 79 -15.30 -9.42 -17.53
CA GLY A 79 -16.74 -9.67 -17.35
C GLY A 79 -17.37 -9.09 -16.09
N GLY A 80 -16.61 -8.35 -15.27
CA GLY A 80 -17.07 -7.74 -14.02
C GLY A 80 -17.22 -6.21 -14.08
N THR A 81 -17.76 -5.63 -13.01
CA THR A 81 -17.79 -4.16 -12.83
C THR A 81 -16.51 -3.70 -12.14
N GLY A 82 -15.89 -2.66 -12.70
CA GLY A 82 -14.72 -2.02 -12.11
C GLY A 82 -15.00 -1.38 -10.75
N ARG A 83 -14.06 -1.52 -9.83
CA ARG A 83 -14.12 -0.92 -8.49
C ARG A 83 -12.86 -0.11 -8.21
N CYS A 84 -13.01 1.02 -7.53
CA CYS A 84 -11.89 1.90 -7.16
C CYS A 84 -11.52 1.70 -5.69
N TYR A 85 -10.22 1.52 -5.43
CA TYR A 85 -9.64 1.29 -4.12
C TYR A 85 -8.59 2.35 -3.82
N SER A 86 -8.41 2.70 -2.55
CA SER A 86 -7.33 3.58 -2.09
C SER A 86 -6.45 2.89 -1.05
N PHE A 87 -5.14 3.06 -1.23
CA PHE A 87 -4.09 2.52 -0.37
C PHE A 87 -3.19 3.66 0.10
N ALA A 88 -2.79 3.65 1.36
CA ALA A 88 -1.89 4.66 1.91
C ALA A 88 -0.43 4.27 1.68
N LYS A 89 0.46 5.25 1.48
CA LYS A 89 1.91 5.00 1.40
C LYS A 89 2.37 4.19 2.60
N SER A 90 3.17 3.16 2.33
CA SER A 90 3.73 2.22 3.30
C SER A 90 5.19 1.88 2.93
N GLY A 91 5.82 0.99 3.70
CA GLY A 91 7.18 0.52 3.43
C GLY A 91 8.25 1.60 3.51
N ASN A 92 9.37 1.38 2.81
CA ASN A 92 10.54 2.25 2.88
C ASN A 92 10.25 3.66 2.38
N ALA A 93 10.79 4.65 3.08
CA ALA A 93 10.71 6.05 2.64
C ALA A 93 11.51 6.28 1.36
N SER A 94 12.69 5.68 1.27
CA SER A 94 13.51 5.64 0.06
C SER A 94 12.97 4.57 -0.88
N PRO A 95 12.51 4.94 -2.09
CA PRO A 95 11.95 3.99 -3.04
C PRO A 95 13.04 3.22 -3.81
N GLU A 96 14.28 3.67 -3.75
CA GLU A 96 15.43 3.02 -4.38
C GLU A 96 15.59 1.59 -3.85
N VAL A 97 15.40 0.61 -4.75
CA VAL A 97 15.70 -0.78 -4.49
C VAL A 97 16.90 -1.16 -5.35
N PRO A 98 18.04 -1.53 -4.75
CA PRO A 98 19.24 -1.78 -5.51
C PRO A 98 19.08 -2.90 -6.56
N PRO A 99 19.71 -2.72 -7.74
CA PRO A 99 20.51 -1.54 -8.10
C PRO A 99 19.72 -0.40 -8.78
N ASP A 100 18.62 -0.68 -9.52
CA ASP A 100 18.16 0.25 -10.57
C ASP A 100 16.64 0.49 -10.63
N SER A 101 15.85 0.06 -9.63
CA SER A 101 14.39 0.27 -9.62
C SER A 101 13.92 1.18 -8.50
N LEU A 102 12.78 1.83 -8.75
CA LEU A 102 12.03 2.58 -7.76
C LEU A 102 10.79 1.78 -7.40
N LEU A 103 10.70 1.30 -6.16
CA LEU A 103 9.57 0.56 -5.62
C LEU A 103 8.78 1.42 -4.64
N PHE A 104 7.51 1.63 -4.96
CA PHE A 104 6.54 2.28 -4.08
C PHE A 104 5.53 1.25 -3.60
N THR A 105 5.40 1.10 -2.27
CA THR A 105 4.45 0.19 -1.65
C THR A 105 3.36 0.96 -0.92
N PHE A 106 2.14 0.45 -1.01
CA PHE A 106 0.95 1.04 -0.41
C PHE A 106 0.19 -0.05 0.33
N SER A 107 -0.21 0.21 1.57
CA SER A 107 -0.96 -0.74 2.38
C SER A 107 -2.41 -0.33 2.51
N GLY A 108 -3.27 -1.32 2.38
CA GLY A 108 -4.63 -1.31 2.86
C GLY A 108 -4.73 -2.07 4.18
N PRO A 109 -5.96 -2.36 4.62
CA PRO A 109 -6.23 -3.19 5.78
C PRO A 109 -6.08 -4.69 5.48
N GLY A 110 -5.67 -5.48 6.48
CA GLY A 110 -5.47 -6.91 6.31
C GLY A 110 -4.34 -7.21 5.34
N THR A 111 -4.63 -7.99 4.30
CA THR A 111 -3.69 -8.33 3.21
C THR A 111 -3.90 -7.46 1.97
N ASP A 112 -4.74 -6.43 2.04
CA ASP A 112 -4.95 -5.50 0.94
C ASP A 112 -3.74 -4.59 0.77
N GLY A 113 -3.37 -4.31 -0.47
CA GLY A 113 -2.22 -3.46 -0.76
C GLY A 113 -2.01 -3.24 -2.25
N ALA A 114 -1.10 -2.35 -2.57
CA ALA A 114 -0.66 -2.11 -3.92
C ALA A 114 0.84 -1.82 -3.97
N GLN A 115 1.45 -2.15 -5.09
CA GLN A 115 2.84 -1.80 -5.39
C GLN A 115 2.94 -1.24 -6.79
N LEU A 116 3.87 -0.29 -6.95
CA LEU A 116 4.27 0.29 -8.21
C LEU A 116 5.78 0.25 -8.29
N GLU A 117 6.31 -0.36 -9.34
CA GLU A 117 7.74 -0.44 -9.59
C GLU A 117 8.05 -0.04 -11.03
N PHE A 118 9.14 0.68 -11.24
CA PHE A 118 9.67 0.97 -12.57
C PHE A 118 11.18 1.23 -12.51
N LEU A 119 11.85 1.20 -13.65
CA LEU A 119 13.29 1.43 -13.73
C LEU A 119 13.62 2.91 -13.59
N ALA A 120 14.62 3.21 -12.76
CA ALA A 120 15.20 4.54 -12.64
C ALA A 120 15.69 5.08 -14.00
N GLY A 121 16.26 4.21 -14.84
CA GLY A 121 16.73 4.56 -16.18
C GLY A 121 15.62 4.98 -17.15
N ASP A 122 14.36 4.57 -16.92
CA ASP A 122 13.26 5.00 -17.78
C ASP A 122 12.91 6.47 -17.55
N LEU A 123 13.19 7.00 -16.35
CA LEU A 123 13.03 8.43 -16.07
C LEU A 123 13.97 9.30 -16.90
N THR A 124 15.13 8.79 -17.32
CA THR A 124 16.09 9.51 -18.19
C THR A 124 15.85 9.22 -19.67
N GLY A 125 14.90 8.35 -20.02
CA GLY A 125 14.69 7.87 -21.39
C GLY A 125 15.76 6.86 -21.83
N GLY A 126 16.30 6.07 -20.89
CA GLY A 126 17.33 5.07 -21.14
C GLY A 126 18.74 5.63 -21.32
N GLY A 127 18.92 6.93 -21.09
CA GLY A 127 20.22 7.59 -21.12
C GLY A 127 21.02 7.33 -19.84
N PRO A 128 22.36 7.30 -19.91
CA PRO A 128 23.18 7.21 -18.71
C PRO A 128 22.88 8.38 -17.76
N PRO A 129 23.01 8.19 -16.44
CA PRO A 129 22.85 9.27 -15.48
C PRO A 129 23.79 10.43 -15.84
N PRO A 130 23.35 11.69 -15.67
CA PRO A 130 24.16 12.84 -16.03
C PRO A 130 25.45 12.85 -15.19
N VAL A 131 26.59 12.86 -15.87
CA VAL A 131 27.89 13.16 -15.24
C VAL A 131 28.18 14.65 -15.39
N ALA A 132 29.03 15.22 -14.53
CA ALA A 132 29.36 16.64 -14.59
C ALA A 132 29.81 17.04 -16.02
N GLY A 133 29.04 17.91 -16.67
CA GLY A 133 29.30 18.38 -18.03
C GLY A 133 28.51 17.68 -19.15
N THR A 134 27.68 16.66 -18.88
CA THR A 134 26.77 16.10 -19.90
C THR A 134 25.46 16.88 -19.98
N PRO A 135 24.84 16.98 -21.17
CA PRO A 135 23.50 17.55 -21.32
C PRO A 135 22.51 16.83 -20.40
N THR A 136 21.68 17.62 -19.70
CA THR A 136 20.53 17.07 -18.98
C THR A 136 19.66 16.28 -19.96
N PRO A 137 19.20 15.06 -19.60
CA PRO A 137 18.30 14.32 -20.47
C PRO A 137 17.09 15.19 -20.84
N GLY A 138 16.61 15.09 -22.09
CA GLY A 138 15.45 15.86 -22.59
C GLY A 138 14.15 15.58 -21.81
N PRO A 139 13.01 16.17 -22.18
CA PRO A 139 11.75 15.89 -21.49
C PRO A 139 11.36 14.40 -21.59
N LEU A 140 10.63 13.88 -20.60
CA LEU A 140 9.97 12.58 -20.73
C LEU A 140 8.83 12.74 -21.76
N THR A 141 8.99 12.14 -22.94
CA THR A 141 8.08 12.35 -24.08
C THR A 141 6.95 11.33 -24.17
N GLY A 142 6.91 10.33 -23.28
CA GLY A 142 5.90 9.28 -23.31
C GLY A 142 5.84 8.47 -22.01
N PRO A 143 4.89 7.54 -21.93
CA PRO A 143 4.78 6.64 -20.79
C PRO A 143 5.99 5.70 -20.71
N ILE A 144 6.36 5.34 -19.48
CA ILE A 144 7.37 4.33 -19.18
C ILE A 144 6.70 3.00 -18.83
N THR A 145 7.47 1.92 -18.88
CA THR A 145 6.99 0.60 -18.44
C THR A 145 7.05 0.52 -16.92
N ALA A 146 6.00 0.00 -16.31
CA ALA A 146 5.93 -0.22 -14.88
C ALA A 146 5.33 -1.59 -14.55
N LEU A 147 5.76 -2.13 -13.42
CA LEU A 147 5.08 -3.21 -12.74
C LEU A 147 4.08 -2.61 -11.75
N VAL A 148 2.83 -3.05 -11.85
CA VAL A 148 1.79 -2.74 -10.87
C VAL A 148 1.26 -4.04 -10.29
N GLY A 149 1.22 -4.12 -8.97
CA GLY A 149 0.58 -5.19 -8.22
C GLY A 149 -0.52 -4.63 -7.33
N VAL A 150 -1.63 -5.33 -7.20
CA VAL A 150 -2.73 -4.96 -6.31
C VAL A 150 -3.32 -6.22 -5.68
N SER A 151 -3.45 -6.22 -4.36
CA SER A 151 -4.18 -7.23 -3.59
C SER A 151 -5.45 -6.60 -3.03
N VAL A 152 -6.59 -7.16 -3.42
CA VAL A 152 -7.91 -6.76 -2.94
C VAL A 152 -8.79 -7.98 -2.76
N ASP A 153 -9.53 -8.03 -1.66
CA ASP A 153 -10.46 -9.12 -1.36
C ASP A 153 -9.76 -10.51 -1.42
N GLY A 154 -8.49 -10.58 -1.02
CA GLY A 154 -7.69 -11.81 -1.00
C GLY A 154 -7.12 -12.27 -2.35
N VAL A 155 -7.33 -11.50 -3.43
CA VAL A 155 -6.79 -11.83 -4.76
C VAL A 155 -5.72 -10.82 -5.15
N TYR A 156 -4.49 -11.29 -5.28
CA TYR A 156 -3.39 -10.50 -5.82
C TYR A 156 -3.38 -10.58 -7.35
N ARG A 157 -3.39 -9.42 -8.00
CA ARG A 157 -3.24 -9.29 -9.45
C ARG A 157 -2.04 -8.42 -9.77
N SER A 158 -1.29 -8.79 -10.79
CA SER A 158 -0.12 -8.01 -11.20
C SER A 158 0.05 -7.95 -12.71
N SER A 159 0.75 -6.91 -13.16
CA SER A 159 1.12 -6.71 -14.56
C SER A 159 2.47 -6.03 -14.61
N ALA A 160 3.41 -6.56 -15.39
CA ALA A 160 4.74 -6.00 -15.59
C ALA A 160 4.82 -5.09 -16.84
N THR A 161 3.71 -4.87 -17.53
CA THR A 161 3.65 -4.15 -18.82
C THR A 161 2.75 -2.92 -18.76
N CYS A 162 2.52 -2.40 -17.56
CA CYS A 162 1.70 -1.20 -17.40
C CYS A 162 2.36 0.01 -18.04
N ARG A 163 1.55 0.87 -18.65
CA ARG A 163 1.98 2.19 -19.13
C ARG A 163 1.83 3.19 -18.00
N LEU A 164 2.95 3.72 -17.53
CA LEU A 164 3.03 4.73 -16.48
C LEU A 164 3.38 6.09 -17.10
N THR A 165 2.50 7.08 -16.94
CA THR A 165 2.82 8.48 -17.23
C THR A 165 3.17 9.19 -15.93
N VAL A 166 4.44 9.58 -15.80
CA VAL A 166 4.92 10.36 -14.67
C VAL A 166 4.52 11.83 -14.85
N THR A 167 3.83 12.40 -13.87
CA THR A 167 3.41 13.81 -13.87
C THR A 167 4.21 14.69 -12.92
N ALA A 168 4.91 14.06 -11.97
CA ALA A 168 5.90 14.69 -11.09
C ALA A 168 6.87 13.61 -10.58
N MET A 169 8.14 13.96 -10.45
CA MET A 169 9.16 13.14 -9.81
C MET A 169 10.26 14.05 -9.28
N SER A 170 10.22 14.39 -8.01
CA SER A 170 11.22 15.23 -7.35
C SER A 170 11.30 14.87 -5.87
N SER A 171 12.24 15.51 -5.15
CA SER A 171 12.32 15.40 -3.68
C SER A 171 11.09 15.94 -2.95
N THR A 172 10.14 16.60 -3.62
CA THR A 172 8.94 17.19 -3.01
C THR A 172 7.64 16.48 -3.41
N LEU A 173 7.61 15.86 -4.58
CA LEU A 173 6.42 15.21 -5.12
C LEU A 173 6.81 14.09 -6.09
N ALA A 174 6.23 12.90 -5.91
CA ALA A 174 6.16 11.89 -6.95
C ALA A 174 4.69 11.59 -7.26
N ALA A 175 4.32 11.70 -8.54
CA ALA A 175 2.96 11.51 -8.99
C ALA A 175 2.91 10.99 -10.42
N GLY A 176 1.85 10.26 -10.73
CA GLY A 176 1.64 9.74 -12.07
C GLY A 176 0.34 8.95 -12.17
N HIS A 177 0.00 8.58 -13.39
CA HIS A 177 -1.12 7.68 -13.67
C HIS A 177 -0.64 6.46 -14.43
N PHE A 178 -1.29 5.33 -14.23
CA PHE A 178 -0.94 4.08 -14.90
C PHE A 178 -2.16 3.43 -15.52
N THR A 179 -1.91 2.65 -16.57
CA THR A 179 -2.89 1.74 -17.18
C THR A 179 -2.23 0.41 -17.49
N CYS A 180 -2.85 -0.67 -17.04
CA CYS A 180 -2.47 -2.04 -17.29
C CYS A 180 -3.63 -2.69 -18.04
N PRO A 181 -3.53 -2.84 -19.37
CA PRO A 181 -4.59 -3.46 -20.18
C PRO A 181 -4.88 -4.90 -19.78
N GLU A 182 -3.91 -5.56 -19.16
CA GLU A 182 -4.01 -6.93 -18.69
C GLU A 182 -3.18 -7.09 -17.41
N ALA A 183 -3.80 -7.63 -16.38
CA ALA A 183 -3.19 -8.06 -15.13
C ALA A 183 -3.74 -9.44 -14.77
N THR A 184 -2.86 -10.33 -14.36
CA THR A 184 -3.19 -11.72 -14.04
C THR A 184 -3.17 -11.94 -12.54
N ALA A 185 -4.08 -12.79 -12.06
CA ALA A 185 -4.05 -13.27 -10.70
C ALA A 185 -2.76 -14.06 -10.44
N SER A 186 -2.18 -13.87 -9.26
CA SER A 186 -0.99 -14.59 -8.82
C SER A 186 -1.22 -15.14 -7.42
N THR A 187 -0.68 -16.32 -7.17
CA THR A 187 -0.69 -16.99 -5.86
C THR A 187 0.33 -16.38 -4.90
N ALA A 188 1.37 -15.73 -5.43
CA ALA A 188 2.38 -15.04 -4.62
C ALA A 188 1.88 -13.62 -4.27
N ASN A 189 1.28 -13.46 -3.08
CA ASN A 189 0.83 -12.16 -2.58
C ASN A 189 1.87 -11.53 -1.64
N PRO A 190 2.60 -10.48 -2.06
CA PRO A 190 3.62 -9.84 -1.22
C PRO A 190 3.04 -9.13 0.03
N PHE A 191 1.72 -8.95 0.09
CA PHE A 191 1.01 -8.36 1.23
C PHE A 191 0.44 -9.41 2.19
N SER A 192 0.65 -10.70 1.93
CA SER A 192 0.20 -11.81 2.77
C SER A 192 1.41 -12.58 3.31
N PRO A 193 1.91 -12.25 4.51
CA PRO A 193 3.11 -12.87 5.07
C PRO A 193 2.93 -14.36 5.43
N ASN A 194 1.71 -14.88 5.37
CA ASN A 194 1.41 -16.30 5.65
C ASN A 194 1.12 -17.10 4.37
N ASP A 195 1.08 -16.46 3.20
CA ASP A 195 1.05 -17.18 1.91
C ASP A 195 2.47 -17.61 1.56
N GLU A 196 3.04 -18.51 2.37
CA GLU A 196 4.04 -19.43 1.87
C GLU A 196 3.32 -20.33 0.88
N GLY A 197 3.31 -19.94 -0.40
CA GLY A 197 2.72 -20.74 -1.45
C GLY A 197 3.22 -22.18 -1.34
N PRO A 198 2.37 -23.19 -1.62
CA PRO A 198 2.83 -24.57 -1.61
C PRO A 198 4.07 -24.65 -2.51
N PHE A 199 5.18 -25.19 -1.98
CA PHE A 199 6.32 -25.56 -2.80
C PHE A 199 5.78 -26.44 -3.93
N GLU A 200 5.76 -25.92 -5.16
CA GLU A 200 5.11 -26.60 -6.27
C GLU A 200 5.86 -27.90 -6.56
N ASP A 201 5.27 -29.04 -6.17
CA ASP A 201 5.60 -30.32 -6.77
C ASP A 201 4.91 -30.36 -8.14
N SER A 202 5.69 -30.70 -9.16
CA SER A 202 5.39 -30.43 -10.57
C SER A 202 4.03 -30.97 -11.00
N SER A 203 3.04 -30.08 -11.16
CA SER A 203 1.81 -30.32 -11.92
C SER A 203 1.66 -29.20 -12.93
N ALA A 204 1.37 -29.55 -14.18
CA ALA A 204 1.32 -28.61 -15.30
C ALA A 204 0.46 -27.36 -14.96
N PRO A 205 0.89 -26.15 -15.40
CA PRO A 205 0.17 -24.93 -15.07
C PRO A 205 -1.27 -25.02 -15.59
N ALA A 206 -2.24 -24.88 -14.69
CA ALA A 206 -3.63 -24.73 -15.08
C ALA A 206 -3.73 -23.50 -16.01
N MET A 207 -4.48 -23.62 -17.12
CA MET A 207 -4.70 -22.46 -17.97
C MET A 207 -5.46 -21.39 -17.18
N PRO A 208 -5.04 -20.12 -17.24
CA PRO A 208 -5.74 -19.03 -16.56
C PRO A 208 -7.19 -18.98 -17.05
N SER A 209 -8.13 -18.92 -16.13
CA SER A 209 -9.53 -18.69 -16.45
C SER A 209 -9.74 -17.20 -16.75
N ASP A 210 -10.74 -16.84 -17.56
CA ASP A 210 -11.02 -15.42 -17.84
C ASP A 210 -11.25 -14.60 -16.55
N SER A 211 -11.78 -15.23 -15.49
CA SER A 211 -11.93 -14.64 -14.14
C SER A 211 -10.61 -14.22 -13.47
N ASP A 212 -9.49 -14.74 -13.94
CA ASP A 212 -8.15 -14.51 -13.39
C ASP A 212 -7.49 -13.27 -14.01
N THR A 213 -8.10 -12.71 -15.07
CA THR A 213 -7.64 -11.50 -15.75
C THR A 213 -8.43 -10.27 -15.29
N ALA A 214 -7.76 -9.13 -15.27
CA ALA A 214 -8.38 -7.84 -15.02
C ALA A 214 -7.64 -6.73 -15.78
N THR A 215 -8.33 -5.61 -15.99
CA THR A 215 -7.66 -4.35 -16.31
C THR A 215 -7.41 -3.57 -15.02
N LEU A 216 -6.25 -2.94 -14.92
CA LEU A 216 -5.90 -2.04 -13.83
C LEU A 216 -5.70 -0.64 -14.37
N SER A 217 -6.17 0.36 -13.65
CA SER A 217 -5.83 1.76 -13.93
C SER A 217 -5.84 2.57 -12.66
N GLY A 218 -5.25 3.75 -12.68
CA GLY A 218 -5.28 4.60 -11.50
C GLY A 218 -4.16 5.62 -11.48
N TRP A 219 -3.91 6.16 -10.29
CA TRP A 219 -2.91 7.19 -10.09
C TRP A 219 -2.34 7.12 -8.68
N PHE A 220 -1.17 7.74 -8.50
CA PHE A 220 -0.53 7.86 -7.21
C PHE A 220 -0.02 9.28 -7.00
N GLU A 221 0.15 9.62 -5.73
CA GLU A 221 0.73 10.87 -5.26
C GLU A 221 1.48 10.59 -3.97
N LEU A 222 2.70 11.08 -3.88
CA LEU A 222 3.63 10.83 -2.81
C LEU A 222 4.35 12.11 -2.42
N THR A 223 4.52 12.30 -1.12
CA THR A 223 5.22 13.46 -0.54
C THR A 223 6.15 13.01 0.58
N PRO A 224 7.21 13.80 0.88
CA PRO A 224 8.13 13.55 1.98
C PRO A 224 7.47 13.31 3.33
#